data_AF-A0A7W0XRV9-F1
#
_entry.id   AF-A0A7W0XRV9-F1
#
_cell.length_a   1.000
_cell.length_b   1.000
_cell.length_c   1.000
_cell.angle_alpha   90.00
_cell.angle_beta   90.00
_cell.angle_gamma   90.00
#
_symmetry.space_group_name_H-M   'P 1'
#
loop_
_entity.id
_entity.type
_entity.pdbx_description
1 polymer ?
#
loop_
_entity_poly.entity_id
_entity_poly.type
_entity_poly.pdbx_seq_one_letter_code
_entity_poly.pdbx_strand_id
1 'polypeptide(L)'
;MVTTKAPERAHLWRWLHGVLLVTGMFLCLWVFFIHLEVYLVFLGAQPEVTDAAVTRYEWVAGSAVLVASVGVVVALFRGRWKALVAHTVLLAVTAGVVAFFAVPTDRWEREPPPNDPGPGDTPCYSGSNDCVGG
;
A
#
# COMPACT_ATOMS: atom_id res chain seq x y z
N MET A 1 26.28 -26.55 39.15
CA MET A 1 25.16 -26.70 38.20
C MET A 1 25.18 -25.52 37.24
N VAL A 2 25.72 -25.72 36.04
CA VAL A 2 25.74 -24.70 34.97
C VAL A 2 24.49 -24.91 34.14
N THR A 3 23.55 -23.97 34.20
CA THR A 3 22.30 -24.03 33.44
C THR A 3 22.57 -23.66 31.99
N THR A 4 22.73 -24.67 31.14
CA THR A 4 22.87 -24.56 29.68
C THR A 4 21.51 -24.25 29.02
N LYS A 5 20.87 -23.12 29.34
CA LYS A 5 19.66 -22.62 28.64
C LYS A 5 19.99 -21.68 27.48
N ALA A 6 21.09 -21.91 26.77
CA ALA A 6 21.52 -21.08 25.64
C ALA A 6 20.93 -21.44 24.25
N PRO A 7 20.53 -22.69 23.91
CA PRO A 7 20.19 -23.02 22.52
C PRO A 7 18.81 -22.53 22.08
N GLU A 8 17.85 -22.42 23.00
CA GLU A 8 16.44 -22.11 22.69
C GLU A 8 16.25 -20.69 22.13
N ARG A 9 16.96 -19.70 22.71
CA ARG A 9 16.90 -18.31 22.25
C ARG A 9 17.44 -18.16 20.84
N ALA A 10 18.54 -18.84 20.49
CA ALA A 10 19.15 -18.74 19.17
C ALA A 10 18.22 -19.24 18.05
N HIS A 11 17.38 -20.24 18.35
CA HIS A 11 16.40 -20.79 17.43
C HIS A 11 15.21 -19.83 17.22
N LEU A 12 14.59 -19.36 18.31
CA LEU A 12 13.44 -18.43 18.27
C LEU A 12 13.70 -17.20 17.40
N TRP A 13 14.92 -16.69 17.54
CA TRP A 13 15.46 -15.59 16.79
C TRP A 13 15.66 -15.86 15.28
N ARG A 14 16.03 -17.08 14.89
CA ARG A 14 16.11 -17.46 13.47
C ARG A 14 14.70 -17.55 12.88
N TRP A 15 13.76 -18.08 13.64
CA TRP A 15 12.34 -18.09 13.26
C TRP A 15 11.80 -16.68 13.08
N LEU A 16 12.08 -15.76 14.01
CA LEU A 16 11.64 -14.37 13.87
C LEU A 16 12.12 -13.74 12.56
N HIS A 17 13.41 -13.86 12.23
CA HIS A 17 13.93 -13.36 10.95
C HIS A 17 13.28 -14.03 9.75
N GLY A 18 13.08 -15.36 9.80
CA GLY A 18 12.40 -16.10 8.75
C GLY A 18 10.96 -15.62 8.54
N VAL A 19 10.20 -15.46 9.63
CA VAL A 19 8.83 -14.95 9.60
C VAL A 19 8.79 -13.54 9.03
N LEU A 20 9.64 -12.63 9.53
CA LEU A 20 9.68 -11.24 9.03
C LEU A 20 10.04 -11.18 7.53
N LEU A 21 10.98 -11.99 7.06
CA LEU A 21 11.33 -12.06 5.65
C LEU A 21 10.18 -12.60 4.80
N VAL A 22 9.58 -13.72 5.20
CA VAL A 22 8.48 -14.35 4.45
C VAL A 22 7.25 -13.43 4.42
N THR A 23 6.87 -12.85 5.56
CA THR A 23 5.75 -11.91 5.65
C THR A 23 6.03 -10.65 4.83
N GLY A 24 7.24 -10.07 4.92
CA GLY A 24 7.58 -8.89 4.12
C GLY A 24 7.60 -9.17 2.61
N MET A 25 8.13 -10.32 2.19
CA MET A 25 8.13 -10.74 0.79
C MET A 25 6.70 -10.98 0.28
N PHE A 26 5.86 -11.61 1.08
CA PHE A 26 4.45 -11.82 0.76
C PHE A 26 3.70 -10.51 0.60
N LEU A 27 3.87 -9.56 1.52
CA LEU A 27 3.26 -8.25 1.43
C LEU A 27 3.77 -7.47 0.21
N CYS A 28 5.07 -7.52 -0.09
CA CYS A 28 5.62 -6.90 -1.29
C CYS A 28 4.99 -7.45 -2.57
N LEU A 29 4.85 -8.78 -2.68
CA LEU A 29 4.17 -9.42 -3.80
C LEU A 29 2.69 -9.01 -3.85
N TRP A 30 2.03 -8.92 -2.71
CA TRP A 30 0.63 -8.50 -2.63
C TRP A 30 0.45 -7.08 -3.16
N VAL A 31 1.32 -6.12 -2.79
CA VAL A 31 1.29 -4.76 -3.34
C VAL A 31 1.39 -4.78 -4.86
N PHE A 32 2.32 -5.59 -5.40
CA PHE A 32 2.48 -5.75 -6.84
C PHE A 32 1.22 -6.32 -7.51
N PHE A 33 0.57 -7.33 -6.91
CA PHE A 33 -0.69 -7.86 -7.43
C PHE A 33 -1.83 -6.84 -7.40
N ILE A 34 -1.97 -6.04 -6.34
CA ILE A 34 -2.96 -4.95 -6.30
C ILE A 34 -2.72 -3.97 -7.45
N HIS A 35 -1.45 -3.64 -7.75
CA HIS A 35 -1.13 -2.79 -8.90
C HIS A 35 -1.56 -3.45 -10.22
N LEU A 36 -1.29 -4.75 -10.42
CA LEU A 36 -1.74 -5.46 -11.61
C LEU A 36 -3.27 -5.48 -11.73
N GLU A 37 -4.01 -5.63 -10.63
CA GLU A 37 -5.49 -5.57 -10.65
C GLU A 37 -6.02 -4.22 -11.13
N VAL A 38 -5.35 -3.11 -10.77
CA VAL A 38 -5.74 -1.75 -11.17
C VAL A 38 -5.38 -1.46 -12.63
N TYR A 39 -4.21 -1.90 -13.10
CA TYR A 39 -3.67 -1.51 -14.41
C TYR A 39 -3.84 -2.56 -15.51
N LEU A 40 -3.73 -3.85 -15.19
CA LEU A 40 -3.99 -4.93 -16.12
C LEU A 40 -5.48 -5.27 -16.05
N VAL A 41 -6.25 -4.58 -16.89
CA VAL A 41 -7.64 -4.91 -17.18
C VAL A 41 -7.69 -6.27 -17.87
N PHE A 42 -7.67 -7.36 -17.11
CA PHE A 42 -7.74 -8.72 -17.66
C PHE A 42 -9.12 -9.05 -18.26
N LEU A 43 -10.15 -8.22 -18.05
CA LEU A 43 -11.56 -8.50 -18.40
C LEU A 43 -12.38 -7.30 -18.96
N GLY A 44 -11.70 -6.30 -19.54
CA GLY A 44 -12.35 -5.22 -20.33
C GLY A 44 -13.01 -4.06 -19.57
N ALA A 45 -13.30 -4.19 -18.27
CA ALA A 45 -13.80 -3.09 -17.45
C ALA A 45 -12.68 -2.49 -16.59
N GLN A 46 -12.50 -1.16 -16.64
CA GLN A 46 -11.69 -0.45 -15.65
C GLN A 46 -12.34 -0.67 -14.27
N PRO A 47 -11.63 -1.21 -13.27
CA PRO A 47 -12.22 -1.40 -11.96
C PRO A 47 -12.65 -0.04 -11.40
N GLU A 48 -13.90 0.05 -10.93
CA GLU A 48 -14.38 1.26 -10.26
C GLU A 48 -13.52 1.48 -9.02
N VAL A 49 -12.91 2.65 -8.99
CA VAL A 49 -12.08 3.13 -7.91
C VAL A 49 -12.98 3.38 -6.69
N THR A 50 -12.89 2.49 -5.71
CA THR A 50 -13.64 2.59 -4.44
C THR A 50 -12.72 3.02 -3.31
N ASP A 51 -13.25 3.79 -2.34
CA ASP A 51 -12.51 4.21 -1.14
C ASP A 51 -11.95 3.01 -0.34
N ALA A 52 -12.67 1.87 -0.39
CA ALA A 52 -12.23 0.62 0.22
C ALA A 52 -10.96 0.05 -0.47
N ALA A 53 -10.82 0.20 -1.78
CA ALA A 53 -9.64 -0.23 -2.53
C ALA A 53 -8.42 0.66 -2.23
N VAL A 54 -8.62 1.98 -2.13
CA VAL A 54 -7.58 2.93 -1.68
C VAL A 54 -7.05 2.51 -0.30
N THR A 55 -7.98 2.38 0.65
CA THR A 55 -7.65 2.07 2.05
C THR A 55 -6.91 0.74 2.14
N ARG A 56 -7.37 -0.29 1.40
CA ARG A 56 -6.70 -1.59 1.33
C ARG A 56 -5.27 -1.46 0.81
N TYR A 57 -5.04 -0.70 -0.26
CA TYR A 57 -3.71 -0.49 -0.81
C TYR A 57 -2.79 0.19 0.21
N GLU A 58 -3.23 1.27 0.85
CA GLU A 58 -2.44 2.02 1.83
C GLU A 58 -2.04 1.14 3.03
N TRP A 59 -2.99 0.37 3.58
CA TRP A 59 -2.70 -0.54 4.69
C TRP A 59 -1.69 -1.62 4.30
N VAL A 60 -1.82 -2.21 3.11
CA VAL A 60 -0.91 -3.28 2.66
C VAL A 60 0.47 -2.71 2.36
N ALA A 61 0.57 -1.58 1.65
CA ALA A 61 1.82 -0.92 1.31
C ALA A 61 2.55 -0.43 2.57
N GLY A 62 1.84 0.25 3.48
CA GLY A 62 2.39 0.70 4.76
C GLY A 62 2.87 -0.47 5.62
N SER A 63 2.10 -1.55 5.70
CA SER A 63 2.49 -2.76 6.43
C SER A 63 3.72 -3.42 5.82
N ALA A 64 3.83 -3.47 4.49
CA ALA A 64 4.99 -4.04 3.79
C ALA A 64 6.29 -3.30 4.16
N VAL A 65 6.27 -1.98 4.09
CA VAL A 65 7.41 -1.12 4.43
C VAL A 65 7.76 -1.25 5.92
N LEU A 66 6.75 -1.27 6.79
CA LEU A 66 6.94 -1.40 8.23
C LEU A 66 7.60 -2.73 8.61
N VAL A 67 7.07 -3.85 8.09
CA VAL A 67 7.63 -5.20 8.36
C VAL A 67 9.07 -5.31 7.85
N ALA A 68 9.36 -4.80 6.66
CA ALA A 68 10.71 -4.79 6.11
C ALA A 68 11.67 -3.95 6.99
N SER A 69 11.22 -2.78 7.44
CA SER A 69 11.99 -1.88 8.31
C SER A 69 12.27 -2.50 9.68
N VAL A 70 11.27 -3.13 10.31
CA VAL A 70 11.43 -3.86 11.57
C VAL A 70 12.46 -4.99 11.41
N GLY A 71 12.43 -5.71 10.28
CA GLY A 71 13.43 -6.73 9.95
C GLY A 71 14.86 -6.20 9.94
N VAL A 72 15.09 -5.03 9.33
CA VAL A 72 16.40 -4.35 9.32
C VAL A 72 16.84 -4.01 10.75
N VAL A 73 15.96 -3.38 11.53
CA VAL A 73 16.25 -2.98 12.92
C VAL A 73 16.60 -4.19 13.78
N VAL A 74 15.82 -5.27 13.71
CA VAL A 74 16.10 -6.51 14.45
C VAL A 74 17.43 -7.15 14.01
N ALA A 75 17.78 -7.07 12.73
CA ALA A 75 19.06 -7.58 12.23
C ALA A 75 20.27 -6.75 12.68
N LEU A 76 20.12 -5.42 12.72
CA LEU A 76 21.14 -4.48 13.22
C LEU A 76 21.47 -4.77 14.69
N PHE A 77 20.46 -4.86 15.56
CA PHE A 77 20.67 -5.11 16.99
C PHE A 77 21.39 -6.43 17.30
N ARG A 78 21.42 -7.37 16.36
CA ARG A 78 21.99 -8.70 16.56
C ARG A 78 23.29 -8.94 15.80
N GLY A 79 23.79 -7.93 15.08
CA GLY A 79 25.06 -8.01 14.36
C GLY A 79 25.13 -9.11 13.30
N ARG A 80 23.97 -9.57 12.79
CA ARG A 80 23.92 -10.65 11.80
C ARG A 80 23.95 -10.10 10.40
N TRP A 81 25.17 -9.90 9.87
CA TRP A 81 25.40 -9.31 8.55
C TRP A 81 24.55 -9.93 7.43
N LYS A 82 24.44 -11.26 7.36
CA LYS A 82 23.63 -11.95 6.34
C LYS A 82 22.14 -11.60 6.43
N ALA A 83 21.59 -11.54 7.65
CA ALA A 83 20.19 -11.18 7.86
C ALA A 83 19.95 -9.70 7.56
N LEU A 84 20.92 -8.84 7.91
CA LEU A 84 20.88 -7.42 7.62
C LEU A 84 20.79 -7.18 6.10
N VAL A 85 21.72 -7.77 5.33
CA VAL A 85 21.70 -7.66 3.86
C VAL A 85 20.37 -8.13 3.28
N ALA A 86 19.84 -9.27 3.74
CA ALA A 86 18.55 -9.78 3.25
C ALA A 86 17.39 -8.81 3.53
N HIS A 87 17.29 -8.26 4.74
CA HIS A 87 16.24 -7.31 5.08
C HIS A 87 16.42 -5.96 4.39
N THR A 88 17.66 -5.50 4.19
CA THR A 88 17.94 -4.26 3.44
C THR A 88 17.56 -4.40 1.98
N VAL A 89 17.88 -5.53 1.34
CA VAL A 89 17.45 -5.82 -0.03
C VAL A 89 15.93 -5.87 -0.11
N LEU A 90 15.26 -6.57 0.82
CA LEU A 90 13.80 -6.60 0.88
C LEU A 90 13.21 -5.19 1.03
N LEU A 91 13.75 -4.37 1.94
CA LEU A 91 13.29 -3.00 2.13
C LEU A 91 13.47 -2.15 0.87
N ALA A 92 14.62 -2.25 0.20
CA ALA A 92 14.88 -1.52 -1.04
C ALA A 92 13.93 -1.93 -2.17
N VAL A 93 13.67 -3.25 -2.31
CA VAL A 93 12.72 -3.77 -3.29
C VAL A 93 11.31 -3.31 -2.96
N THR A 94 10.86 -3.44 -1.70
CA THR A 94 9.52 -2.99 -1.27
C THR A 94 9.35 -1.50 -1.49
N ALA A 95 10.35 -0.68 -1.11
CA ALA A 95 10.30 0.76 -1.33
C ALA A 95 10.25 1.11 -2.82
N GLY A 96 11.04 0.41 -3.65
CA GLY A 96 10.97 0.55 -5.11
C GLY A 96 9.59 0.18 -5.64
N VAL A 97 9.03 -0.96 -5.22
CA VAL A 97 7.69 -1.39 -5.64
C VAL A 97 6.64 -0.35 -5.24
N VAL A 98 6.65 0.12 -4.00
CA VAL A 98 5.70 1.14 -3.54
C VAL A 98 5.90 2.46 -4.29
N ALA A 99 7.12 2.89 -4.57
CA ALA A 99 7.39 4.16 -5.27
C ALA A 99 7.04 4.12 -6.76
N PHE A 100 7.40 3.04 -7.46
CA PHE A 100 7.16 2.91 -8.92
C PHE A 100 5.74 2.47 -9.25
N PHE A 101 5.12 1.68 -8.37
CA PHE A 101 3.75 1.18 -8.54
C PHE A 101 2.74 1.89 -7.64
N ALA A 102 3.12 3.04 -7.06
CA ALA A 102 2.19 3.98 -6.45
C ALA A 102 1.11 4.32 -7.48
N VAL A 103 -0.14 4.00 -7.15
CA VAL A 103 -1.29 4.45 -7.95
C VAL A 103 -1.36 5.96 -7.75
N PRO A 104 -1.17 6.78 -8.81
CA PRO A 104 -1.22 8.23 -8.71
C PRO A 104 -2.54 8.68 -8.09
N THR A 105 -2.49 9.64 -7.17
CA THR A 105 -3.67 10.05 -6.37
C THR A 105 -4.81 10.55 -7.25
N ASP A 106 -4.49 11.12 -8.41
CA ASP A 106 -5.42 11.56 -9.47
C ASP A 106 -6.26 10.41 -10.07
N ARG A 107 -5.79 9.16 -10.02
CA ARG A 107 -6.60 8.00 -10.40
C ARG A 107 -7.68 7.67 -9.37
N TRP A 108 -7.58 8.19 -8.15
CA TRP A 108 -8.58 8.00 -7.10
C TRP A 108 -9.59 9.14 -6.98
N GLU A 109 -9.42 10.20 -7.76
CA GLU A 109 -10.37 11.30 -7.81
C GLU A 109 -11.60 10.86 -8.60
N ARG A 110 -12.78 10.88 -7.96
CA ARG A 110 -14.05 10.73 -8.68
C ARG A 110 -14.19 11.90 -9.64
N GLU A 111 -14.61 11.61 -10.87
CA GLU A 111 -15.15 12.66 -11.75
C GLU A 111 -16.22 13.42 -10.96
N PRO A 112 -16.16 14.77 -10.92
CA PRO A 112 -17.18 15.55 -10.25
C PRO A 112 -18.54 15.16 -10.83
N PRO A 113 -19.60 15.05 -10.01
CA PRO A 113 -20.92 14.73 -10.51
C PRO A 113 -21.26 15.72 -11.64
N PRO A 114 -21.86 15.24 -12.75
CA PRO A 114 -22.34 16.14 -13.78
C PRO A 114 -23.18 17.23 -13.11
N ASN A 115 -22.85 18.50 -13.37
CA ASN A 115 -23.75 19.62 -13.08
C ASN A 115 -24.91 19.57 -14.08
N ASP A 116 -25.61 18.44 -14.15
CA ASP A 116 -26.85 18.34 -14.89
C ASP A 116 -27.90 19.07 -14.07
N PRO A 117 -28.45 20.19 -14.58
CA PRO A 117 -29.52 20.89 -13.90
C PRO A 117 -30.68 19.89 -13.74
N GLY A 118 -31.18 19.73 -12.52
CA GLY A 118 -32.28 18.82 -12.26
C GLY A 118 -33.50 19.19 -13.11
N PRO A 119 -34.48 18.29 -13.31
CA PRO A 119 -35.70 18.63 -14.05
C PRO A 119 -36.50 19.67 -13.23
N GLY A 120 -36.20 20.95 -13.46
CA GLY A 120 -36.68 22.09 -12.67
C GLY A 120 -35.69 23.25 -12.57
N ASP A 121 -34.40 23.04 -12.87
CA ASP A 121 -33.42 24.12 -12.92
C ASP A 121 -33.59 24.92 -14.21
N THR A 122 -34.22 26.09 -14.09
CA THR A 122 -34.19 27.10 -15.16
C THR A 122 -32.77 27.63 -15.29
N PRO A 123 -32.08 27.41 -16.42
CA PRO A 123 -30.77 28.00 -16.64
C PRO A 123 -30.89 29.53 -16.56
N CYS A 124 -30.21 30.11 -15.58
CA CYS A 124 -30.05 31.54 -15.41
C CYS A 124 -29.20 32.09 -16.57
N TYR A 125 -29.83 32.41 -17.70
CA TYR A 125 -29.17 33.13 -18.77
C TYR A 125 -29.09 34.62 -18.44
N SER A 126 -27.93 35.24 -18.68
CA SER A 126 -27.74 36.68 -18.47
C SER A 126 -28.79 37.46 -19.26
N GLY A 127 -29.66 38.19 -18.56
CA GLY A 127 -30.80 38.94 -19.14
C GLY A 127 -32.19 38.36 -18.83
N SER A 128 -32.27 37.13 -18.32
CA SER A 128 -33.48 36.59 -17.69
C SER A 128 -33.47 37.04 -16.23
N ASN A 129 -34.42 37.88 -15.84
CA ASN A 129 -34.59 38.40 -14.47
C ASN A 129 -35.09 37.33 -13.49
N ASP A 130 -34.89 36.05 -13.80
CA ASP A 130 -35.53 34.91 -13.14
C ASP A 130 -34.64 34.24 -12.07
N CYS A 131 -33.51 34.86 -11.72
CA CYS A 131 -32.62 34.35 -10.67
C CYS A 131 -33.02 34.90 -9.29
N VAL A 132 -33.37 34.01 -8.37
CA VAL A 132 -33.64 34.37 -6.96
C VAL A 132 -32.30 34.66 -6.28
N GLY A 133 -31.91 35.94 -6.21
CA GLY A 133 -30.71 36.34 -5.47
C GLY A 133 -30.14 37.71 -5.83
N GLY A 134 -30.32 38.16 -7.08
CA GLY A 134 -29.65 39.38 -7.58
C GLY A 134 -28.16 39.16 -7.84
#